data_AF-A0A315AJS0-F1
#
_entry.id   AF-A0A315AJS0-F1
#
_cell.length_a   1.000
_cell.length_b   1.000
_cell.length_c   1.000
_cell.angle_alpha   90.00
_cell.angle_beta   90.00
_cell.angle_gamma   90.00
#
_symmetry.space_group_name_H-M   'P 1'
#
loop_
_entity.id
_entity.type
_entity.pdbx_description
1 polymer ?
#
loop_
_entity_poly.entity_id
_entity_poly.type
_entity_poly.pdbx_seq_one_letter_code
_entity_poly.pdbx_strand_id
1 'polypeptide(L)'
;MATSSISYCFSVAFVFLFALDTLSFQVMTASGHVANDTDQIQFALNLEFLEAEFFLHGTLGKGLDDISPNLAQGGPPPAGARKANLDILVAPIIEEFAYQEVGHIRAIVQRVGGFPRPLLNLSRQNFAKLFDEAVGFALIPQFDPYANSINYLLASYLIPYVGLTGYVGTLPNLTAPASRGLVASLLGVEAGQDAVIRTLLYERGNQTVLPYSLTVAEFTNRISELRNKLGKSGNKDEGIRVPITLGAENKTTSNVLSADVNSLSYARTPPEILRIVYGTGNESLHGGFYPQGANGKIARTCVTGWLEEARLGGEDIGYSFRRDLKLISEVQAPFRGIRRFFYLAFSAAAGISTFFTVPRLFRAISGGDDAPDLWETAGNVAINIGGLIVLVALFLWENKKEEEQLTQISRDENLSRLPLRLSTNRIVELVQLRDTVRPVILAGKKETVSLSIQQAARFRTELLRRGVLLVPVIWDEVRAPQIEKKGFGAPSKAAAALPSIGEEFEKRTQSITAKSKLKAEIRFKAEVVSPSEWERWIRDQQKSEGVTPGEDVYIILRLDGRVRRSGKGMPDWQQIVKELPPIEALLSKLER
;
A
#
# COMPACT_ATOMS: atom_id res chain seq x y z
N MET A 1 27.76 -38.75 -43.08
CA MET A 1 26.78 -39.18 -42.05
C MET A 1 26.97 -38.45 -40.70
N ALA A 2 27.38 -37.17 -40.67
CA ALA A 2 27.59 -36.42 -39.42
C ALA A 2 26.72 -35.15 -39.30
N THR A 3 25.97 -34.80 -40.35
CA THR A 3 25.14 -33.60 -40.41
C THR A 3 23.70 -33.82 -39.90
N SER A 4 23.25 -35.07 -39.79
CA SER A 4 21.90 -35.44 -39.33
C SER A 4 21.77 -35.56 -37.81
N SER A 5 22.86 -35.81 -37.07
CA SER A 5 22.80 -36.00 -35.60
C SER A 5 22.83 -34.69 -34.80
N ILE A 6 23.30 -33.59 -35.40
CA ILE A 6 23.39 -32.28 -34.72
C ILE A 6 22.01 -31.64 -34.63
N SER A 7 21.18 -31.75 -35.68
CA SER A 7 19.84 -31.16 -35.70
C SER A 7 18.88 -31.80 -34.68
N TYR A 8 19.05 -33.09 -34.38
CA TYR A 8 18.22 -33.80 -33.39
C TYR A 8 18.51 -33.37 -31.95
N CYS A 9 19.78 -33.20 -31.55
CA CYS A 9 20.14 -32.74 -30.20
C CYS A 9 19.73 -31.29 -29.93
N PHE A 10 19.74 -30.42 -30.96
CA PHE A 10 19.23 -29.05 -30.85
C PHE A 10 17.70 -29.00 -30.65
N SER A 11 16.94 -29.90 -31.29
CA SER A 11 15.47 -29.93 -31.14
C SER A 11 15.02 -30.46 -29.78
N VAL A 12 15.70 -31.47 -29.22
CA VAL A 12 15.30 -32.11 -27.96
C VAL A 12 15.61 -31.22 -26.75
N ALA A 13 16.72 -30.48 -26.75
CA ALA A 13 17.05 -29.53 -25.69
C ALA A 13 16.13 -28.29 -25.69
N PHE A 14 15.71 -27.82 -26.88
CA PHE A 14 14.78 -26.70 -27.03
C PHE A 14 13.36 -27.08 -26.59
N VAL A 15 12.92 -28.31 -26.89
CA VAL A 15 11.62 -28.85 -26.46
C VAL A 15 11.61 -29.17 -24.96
N PHE A 16 12.72 -29.62 -24.36
CA PHE A 16 12.81 -29.83 -22.91
C PHE A 16 12.82 -28.52 -22.11
N LEU A 17 13.49 -27.47 -22.61
CA LEU A 17 13.47 -26.12 -21.99
C LEU A 17 12.08 -25.47 -22.10
N PHE A 18 11.40 -25.61 -23.25
CA PHE A 18 10.01 -25.18 -23.40
C PHE A 18 9.04 -25.98 -22.52
N ALA A 19 9.24 -27.30 -22.39
CA ALA A 19 8.40 -28.16 -21.56
C ALA A 19 8.56 -27.85 -20.06
N LEU A 20 9.78 -27.57 -19.58
CA LEU A 20 10.03 -27.13 -18.21
C LEU A 20 9.49 -25.72 -17.93
N ASP A 21 9.50 -24.80 -18.90
CA ASP A 21 8.83 -23.50 -18.77
C ASP A 21 7.31 -23.68 -18.67
N THR A 22 6.71 -24.56 -19.47
CA THR A 22 5.26 -24.82 -19.40
C THR A 22 4.80 -25.54 -18.13
N LEU A 23 5.64 -26.44 -17.58
CA LEU A 23 5.33 -27.13 -16.32
C LEU A 23 5.50 -26.21 -15.10
N SER A 24 6.49 -25.30 -15.15
CA SER A 24 6.70 -24.25 -14.14
C SER A 24 5.57 -23.22 -14.16
N PHE A 25 5.01 -22.95 -15.36
CA PHE A 25 3.86 -22.06 -15.53
C PHE A 25 2.55 -22.68 -15.02
N GLN A 26 2.34 -24.00 -15.18
CA GLN A 26 1.14 -24.68 -14.70
C GLN A 26 1.13 -24.94 -13.18
N VAL A 27 2.29 -25.13 -12.55
CA VAL A 27 2.37 -25.35 -11.08
C VAL A 27 2.21 -24.03 -10.28
N MET A 28 2.36 -22.87 -10.92
CA MET A 28 2.07 -21.56 -10.31
C MET A 28 0.61 -21.09 -10.43
N THR A 29 -0.27 -21.82 -11.12
CA THR A 29 -1.69 -21.40 -11.31
C THR A 29 -2.66 -21.87 -10.23
N ALA A 30 -2.17 -22.31 -9.08
CA ALA A 30 -2.99 -22.65 -7.91
C ALA A 30 -2.69 -21.73 -6.71
N SER A 31 -2.78 -20.42 -6.93
CA SER A 31 -2.82 -19.37 -5.91
C SER A 31 -3.37 -18.10 -6.57
N GLY A 32 -4.16 -17.29 -5.87
CA GLY A 32 -4.93 -16.16 -6.43
C GLY A 32 -4.15 -15.32 -7.44
N HIS A 33 -4.67 -15.20 -8.67
CA HIS A 33 -3.97 -14.54 -9.79
C HIS A 33 -3.63 -13.08 -9.47
N VAL A 34 -2.34 -12.74 -9.51
CA VAL A 34 -1.84 -11.37 -9.57
C VAL A 34 -2.48 -10.65 -10.77
N ALA A 35 -2.96 -9.42 -10.57
CA ALA A 35 -3.56 -8.61 -11.64
C ALA A 35 -2.55 -8.35 -12.77
N ASN A 36 -2.93 -8.64 -14.01
CA ASN A 36 -2.08 -8.41 -15.18
C ASN A 36 -2.24 -6.97 -15.72
N ASP A 37 -1.46 -6.59 -16.74
CA ASP A 37 -1.55 -5.26 -17.36
C ASP A 37 -2.99 -4.88 -17.80
N THR A 38 -3.74 -5.83 -18.36
CA THR A 38 -5.14 -5.61 -18.75
C THR A 38 -6.00 -5.27 -17.54
N ASP A 39 -5.90 -6.04 -16.46
CA ASP A 39 -6.66 -5.81 -15.22
C ASP A 39 -6.34 -4.42 -14.62
N GLN A 40 -5.07 -4.01 -14.66
CA GLN A 40 -4.60 -2.72 -14.15
C GLN A 40 -5.12 -1.55 -14.99
N ILE A 41 -5.04 -1.64 -16.32
CA ILE A 41 -5.52 -0.58 -17.22
C ILE A 41 -7.04 -0.50 -17.21
N GLN A 42 -7.75 -1.64 -17.19
CA GLN A 42 -9.20 -1.66 -17.13
C GLN A 42 -9.73 -1.04 -15.83
N PHE A 43 -8.98 -1.06 -14.73
CA PHE A 43 -9.40 -0.35 -13.52
C PHE A 43 -9.60 1.16 -13.78
N ALA A 44 -8.73 1.77 -14.59
CA ALA A 44 -8.81 3.19 -14.93
C ALA A 44 -10.10 3.55 -15.66
N LEU A 45 -10.67 2.64 -16.48
CA LEU A 45 -11.94 2.88 -17.20
C LEU A 45 -13.07 3.35 -16.29
N ASN A 46 -13.08 2.98 -15.01
CA ASN A 46 -14.07 3.51 -14.07
C ASN A 46 -14.01 5.04 -14.01
N LEU A 47 -12.82 5.59 -13.78
CA LEU A 47 -12.59 7.03 -13.69
C LEU A 47 -12.84 7.72 -15.02
N GLU A 48 -12.39 7.12 -16.12
CA GLU A 48 -12.67 7.62 -17.48
C GLU A 48 -14.17 7.75 -17.76
N PHE A 49 -14.98 6.77 -17.35
CA PHE A 49 -16.43 6.87 -17.45
C PHE A 49 -16.99 7.98 -16.56
N LEU A 50 -16.49 8.11 -15.33
CA LEU A 50 -16.92 9.15 -14.40
C LEU A 50 -16.67 10.56 -14.97
N GLU A 51 -15.48 10.76 -15.54
CA GLU A 51 -15.04 12.03 -16.10
C GLU A 51 -15.77 12.35 -17.40
N ALA A 52 -15.83 11.39 -18.33
CA ALA A 52 -16.58 11.54 -19.58
C ALA A 52 -18.04 11.92 -19.32
N GLU A 53 -18.75 11.20 -18.45
CA GLU A 53 -20.15 11.49 -18.16
C GLU A 53 -20.31 12.86 -17.48
N PHE A 54 -19.45 13.19 -16.52
CA PHE A 54 -19.57 14.46 -15.81
C PHE A 54 -19.31 15.66 -16.72
N PHE A 55 -18.27 15.61 -17.56
CA PHE A 55 -17.92 16.68 -18.49
C PHE A 55 -18.92 16.79 -19.64
N LEU A 56 -19.29 15.68 -20.29
CA LEU A 56 -20.26 15.68 -21.38
C LEU A 56 -21.62 16.23 -20.92
N HIS A 57 -22.13 15.77 -19.77
CA HIS A 57 -23.37 16.30 -19.25
C HIS A 57 -23.23 17.76 -18.85
N GLY A 58 -22.13 18.15 -18.19
CA GLY A 58 -21.89 19.52 -17.76
C GLY A 58 -21.94 20.53 -18.90
N THR A 59 -21.30 20.24 -20.03
CA THR A 59 -21.27 21.15 -21.19
C THR A 59 -22.46 20.97 -22.15
N LEU A 60 -22.78 19.73 -22.54
CA LEU A 60 -23.74 19.44 -23.61
C LEU A 60 -25.14 19.12 -23.10
N GLY A 61 -25.26 18.70 -21.83
CA GLY A 61 -26.49 18.13 -21.27
C GLY A 61 -26.76 16.69 -21.72
N LYS A 62 -25.80 16.07 -22.40
CA LYS A 62 -25.87 14.72 -22.99
C LYS A 62 -24.70 13.88 -22.50
N GLY A 63 -24.85 12.55 -22.46
CA GLY A 63 -23.81 11.62 -22.00
C GLY A 63 -23.20 10.78 -23.13
N LEU A 64 -22.44 9.74 -22.78
CA LEU A 64 -21.85 8.83 -23.77
C LEU A 64 -22.89 8.15 -24.66
N ASP A 65 -24.10 7.93 -24.16
CA ASP A 65 -25.19 7.28 -24.90
C ASP A 65 -25.59 8.07 -26.16
N ASP A 66 -25.44 9.39 -26.15
CA ASP A 66 -25.70 10.24 -27.32
C ASP A 66 -24.45 10.43 -28.19
N ILE A 67 -23.28 10.55 -27.55
CA ILE A 67 -22.04 10.98 -28.23
C ILE A 67 -21.29 9.80 -28.86
N SER A 68 -21.23 8.67 -28.16
CA SER A 68 -20.53 7.48 -28.61
C SER A 68 -21.09 6.22 -27.92
N PRO A 69 -22.35 5.83 -28.19
CA PRO A 69 -23.08 4.81 -27.43
C PRO A 69 -22.36 3.46 -27.34
N ASN A 70 -21.60 3.10 -28.38
CA ASN A 70 -20.83 1.85 -28.40
C ASN A 70 -19.78 1.77 -27.28
N LEU A 71 -19.27 2.90 -26.79
CA LEU A 71 -18.27 2.94 -25.72
C LEU A 71 -18.88 2.71 -24.33
N ALA A 72 -20.18 2.97 -24.14
CA ALA A 72 -20.87 2.63 -22.89
C ALA A 72 -21.02 1.11 -22.70
N GLN A 73 -20.87 0.33 -23.78
CA GLN A 73 -20.96 -1.14 -23.79
C GLN A 73 -22.24 -1.66 -23.12
N GLY A 74 -23.36 -0.96 -23.32
CA GLY A 74 -24.66 -1.32 -22.75
C GLY A 74 -24.80 -1.06 -21.24
N GLY A 75 -23.84 -0.37 -20.61
CA GLY A 75 -23.95 0.05 -19.21
C GLY A 75 -25.02 1.14 -19.00
N PRO A 76 -25.64 1.24 -17.81
CA PRO A 76 -26.73 2.18 -17.54
C PRO A 76 -26.27 3.65 -17.57
N PRO A 77 -27.13 4.61 -18.00
CA PRO A 77 -26.83 6.04 -17.96
C PRO A 77 -26.60 6.55 -16.54
N PRO A 78 -25.81 7.62 -16.36
CA PRO A 78 -25.56 8.20 -15.05
C PRO A 78 -26.84 8.76 -14.43
N ALA A 79 -27.00 8.60 -13.12
CA ALA A 79 -28.11 9.17 -12.38
C ALA A 79 -27.84 10.64 -12.03
N GLY A 80 -28.79 11.52 -12.36
CA GLY A 80 -28.82 12.90 -11.87
C GLY A 80 -27.84 13.87 -12.52
N ALA A 81 -27.14 13.46 -13.58
CA ALA A 81 -26.29 14.33 -14.39
C ALA A 81 -27.12 15.42 -15.10
N ARG A 82 -26.58 16.65 -15.21
CA ARG A 82 -27.28 17.81 -15.77
C ARG A 82 -26.33 18.71 -16.56
N LYS A 83 -26.90 19.51 -17.46
CA LYS A 83 -26.20 20.64 -18.05
C LYS A 83 -25.89 21.69 -16.98
N ALA A 84 -24.63 22.09 -16.90
CA ALA A 84 -24.16 23.15 -16.03
C ALA A 84 -24.34 24.53 -16.68
N ASN A 85 -24.49 25.55 -15.86
CA ASN A 85 -24.50 26.95 -16.31
C ASN A 85 -23.06 27.50 -16.36
N LEU A 86 -22.33 27.13 -17.42
CA LEU A 86 -20.93 27.52 -17.61
C LEU A 86 -20.83 28.85 -18.39
N ASP A 87 -19.88 29.69 -18.00
CA ASP A 87 -19.57 30.92 -18.73
C ASP A 87 -18.80 30.65 -20.04
N ILE A 88 -18.60 31.71 -20.82
CA ILE A 88 -17.96 31.66 -22.15
C ILE A 88 -16.50 31.17 -22.12
N LEU A 89 -15.83 31.25 -20.98
CA LEU A 89 -14.46 30.75 -20.82
C LEU A 89 -14.47 29.26 -20.45
N VAL A 90 -15.26 28.89 -19.43
CA VAL A 90 -15.24 27.54 -18.87
C VAL A 90 -15.97 26.52 -19.75
N ALA A 91 -17.05 26.92 -20.43
CA ALA A 91 -17.82 26.02 -21.29
C ALA A 91 -16.98 25.31 -22.37
N PRO A 92 -16.21 26.01 -23.23
CA PRO A 92 -15.42 25.35 -24.28
C PRO A 92 -14.27 24.50 -23.72
N ILE A 93 -13.68 24.88 -22.57
CA ILE A 93 -12.61 24.11 -21.92
C ILE A 93 -13.16 22.76 -21.42
N ILE A 94 -14.30 22.79 -20.73
CA ILE A 94 -14.94 21.56 -20.25
C ILE A 94 -15.45 20.69 -21.40
N GLU A 95 -15.91 21.31 -22.50
CA GLU A 95 -16.27 20.58 -23.71
C GLU A 95 -15.07 19.86 -24.34
N GLU A 96 -13.90 20.50 -24.39
CA GLU A 96 -12.67 19.85 -24.84
C GLU A 96 -12.33 18.63 -23.98
N PHE A 97 -12.37 18.77 -22.65
CA PHE A 97 -12.12 17.66 -21.74
C PHE A 97 -13.12 16.53 -21.96
N ALA A 98 -14.39 16.86 -22.09
CA ALA A 98 -15.44 15.88 -22.35
C ALA A 98 -15.13 14.99 -23.57
N TYR A 99 -14.65 15.58 -24.67
CA TYR A 99 -14.27 14.83 -25.86
C TYR A 99 -12.94 14.08 -25.72
N GLN A 100 -12.00 14.59 -24.92
CA GLN A 100 -10.77 13.88 -24.57
C GLN A 100 -11.06 12.61 -23.79
N GLU A 101 -11.97 12.64 -22.81
CA GLU A 101 -12.38 11.47 -22.03
C GLU A 101 -13.06 10.39 -22.90
N VAL A 102 -13.88 10.80 -23.89
CA VAL A 102 -14.39 9.85 -24.89
C VAL A 102 -13.24 9.19 -25.66
N GLY A 103 -12.18 9.95 -25.96
CA GLY A 103 -10.94 9.47 -26.56
C GLY A 103 -10.18 8.49 -25.67
N HIS A 104 -10.06 8.78 -24.37
CA HIS A 104 -9.38 7.92 -23.39
C HIS A 104 -10.09 6.57 -23.25
N ILE A 105 -11.42 6.57 -23.06
CA ILE A 105 -12.23 5.35 -23.02
C ILE A 105 -11.99 4.53 -24.31
N ARG A 106 -12.05 5.17 -25.48
CA ARG A 106 -11.80 4.51 -26.77
C ARG A 106 -10.41 3.90 -26.83
N ALA A 107 -9.37 4.63 -26.42
CA ALA A 107 -7.98 4.17 -26.47
C ALA A 107 -7.76 2.94 -25.57
N ILE A 108 -8.33 2.95 -24.36
CA ILE A 108 -8.25 1.82 -23.43
C ILE A 108 -9.02 0.62 -23.99
N VAL A 109 -10.29 0.81 -24.39
CA VAL A 109 -11.14 -0.26 -24.92
C VAL A 109 -10.51 -0.92 -26.15
N GLN A 110 -9.91 -0.15 -27.07
CA GLN A 110 -9.22 -0.68 -28.24
C GLN A 110 -7.95 -1.45 -27.88
N ARG A 111 -7.24 -1.10 -26.80
CA ARG A 111 -5.97 -1.73 -26.43
C ARG A 111 -6.14 -3.01 -25.61
N VAL A 112 -7.00 -2.97 -24.59
CA VAL A 112 -7.09 -4.04 -23.58
C VAL A 112 -8.51 -4.59 -23.41
N GLY A 113 -9.46 -4.16 -24.26
CA GLY A 113 -10.88 -4.42 -24.05
C GLY A 113 -11.44 -3.54 -22.92
N GLY A 114 -12.76 -3.59 -22.74
CA GLY A 114 -13.41 -2.89 -21.64
C GLY A 114 -14.56 -3.68 -21.05
N PHE A 115 -15.36 -2.99 -20.26
CA PHE A 115 -16.56 -3.52 -19.63
C PHE A 115 -17.70 -2.50 -19.73
N PRO A 116 -18.96 -2.92 -19.51
CA PRO A 116 -20.10 -2.01 -19.42
C PRO A 116 -19.85 -0.90 -18.40
N ARG A 117 -20.11 0.35 -18.79
CA ARG A 117 -20.07 1.53 -17.92
C ARG A 117 -20.80 1.22 -16.59
N PRO A 118 -20.19 1.42 -15.42
CA PRO A 118 -20.88 1.22 -14.14
C PRO A 118 -21.97 2.28 -13.94
N LEU A 119 -22.97 2.01 -13.10
CA LEU A 119 -23.95 3.03 -12.73
C LEU A 119 -23.24 4.14 -11.94
N LEU A 120 -23.26 5.36 -12.47
CA LEU A 120 -22.68 6.54 -11.84
C LEU A 120 -23.74 7.39 -11.17
N ASN A 121 -23.43 7.99 -10.02
CA ASN A 121 -24.28 8.97 -9.34
C ASN A 121 -23.68 10.37 -9.43
N LEU A 122 -24.11 11.10 -10.45
CA LEU A 122 -23.71 12.49 -10.72
C LEU A 122 -24.74 13.50 -10.21
N SER A 123 -25.65 13.07 -9.32
CA SER A 123 -26.69 13.94 -8.79
C SER A 123 -26.11 15.07 -7.94
N ARG A 124 -26.80 16.22 -7.93
CA ARG A 124 -26.54 17.32 -7.01
C ARG A 124 -26.41 16.85 -5.55
N GLN A 125 -27.27 15.92 -5.13
CA GLN A 125 -27.30 15.42 -3.76
C GLN A 125 -26.01 14.67 -3.38
N ASN A 126 -25.44 13.92 -4.31
CA ASN A 126 -24.17 13.23 -4.09
C ASN A 126 -23.01 14.23 -3.90
N PHE A 127 -22.93 15.22 -4.79
CA PHE A 127 -21.94 16.30 -4.64
C PHE A 127 -22.16 17.10 -3.36
N ALA A 128 -23.39 17.47 -3.01
CA ALA A 128 -23.70 18.16 -1.76
C ALA A 128 -23.17 17.40 -0.53
N LYS A 129 -23.40 16.09 -0.47
CA LYS A 129 -22.89 15.25 0.62
C LYS A 129 -21.35 15.27 0.70
N LEU A 130 -20.67 15.16 -0.44
CA LEU A 130 -19.20 15.20 -0.48
C LEU A 130 -18.65 16.56 -0.04
N PHE A 131 -19.28 17.65 -0.47
CA PHE A 131 -18.86 19.01 -0.09
C PHE A 131 -19.13 19.29 1.40
N ASP A 132 -20.28 18.86 1.93
CA ASP A 132 -20.58 18.95 3.37
C ASP A 132 -19.54 18.18 4.20
N GLU A 133 -19.15 16.99 3.75
CA GLU A 133 -18.10 16.21 4.42
C GLU A 133 -16.73 16.90 4.33
N ALA A 134 -16.39 17.50 3.19
CA ALA A 134 -15.14 18.22 3.00
C ALA A 134 -15.03 19.43 3.95
N VAL A 135 -16.08 20.24 4.03
CA VAL A 135 -16.06 21.44 4.88
C VAL A 135 -16.33 21.14 6.37
N GLY A 136 -16.90 19.98 6.68
CA GLY A 136 -17.19 19.53 8.04
C GLY A 136 -18.52 20.03 8.61
N PHE A 137 -19.40 20.60 7.78
CA PHE A 137 -20.72 21.08 8.15
C PHE A 137 -21.66 21.11 6.94
N ALA A 138 -22.97 21.12 7.18
CA ALA A 138 -23.96 21.18 6.10
C ALA A 138 -23.98 22.56 5.44
N LEU A 139 -23.72 22.63 4.14
CA LEU A 139 -23.80 23.85 3.35
C LEU A 139 -25.27 24.22 3.09
N ILE A 140 -25.60 25.49 3.33
CA ILE A 140 -26.94 26.03 3.10
C ILE A 140 -26.83 27.20 2.11
N PRO A 141 -27.48 27.12 0.93
CA PRO A 141 -28.17 25.97 0.37
C PRO A 141 -27.18 24.84 0.02
N GLN A 142 -27.67 23.61 -0.17
CA GLN A 142 -26.85 22.47 -0.58
C GLN A 142 -26.01 22.80 -1.83
N PHE A 143 -24.74 22.39 -1.81
CA PHE A 143 -23.84 22.58 -2.96
C PHE A 143 -24.45 22.02 -4.24
N ASP A 144 -24.34 22.79 -5.32
CA ASP A 144 -24.84 22.42 -6.64
C ASP A 144 -23.71 22.55 -7.65
N PRO A 145 -23.16 21.43 -8.16
CA PRO A 145 -22.05 21.48 -9.10
C PRO A 145 -22.47 22.11 -10.44
N TYR A 146 -23.77 22.13 -10.77
CA TYR A 146 -24.27 22.60 -12.07
C TYR A 146 -24.67 24.08 -12.06
N ALA A 147 -24.60 24.76 -10.92
CA ALA A 147 -25.18 26.10 -10.75
C ALA A 147 -24.42 27.21 -11.49
N ASN A 148 -23.09 27.13 -11.56
CA ASN A 148 -22.23 28.12 -12.22
C ASN A 148 -20.82 27.54 -12.44
N SER A 149 -19.97 28.26 -13.19
CA SER A 149 -18.59 27.87 -13.48
C SER A 149 -17.72 27.58 -12.25
N ILE A 150 -17.84 28.35 -11.16
CA ILE A 150 -16.99 28.16 -9.96
C ILE A 150 -17.38 26.87 -9.25
N ASN A 151 -18.69 26.65 -9.08
CA ASN A 151 -19.19 25.40 -8.49
C ASN A 151 -18.79 24.20 -9.35
N TYR A 152 -18.87 24.34 -10.67
CA TYR A 152 -18.50 23.27 -11.58
C TYR A 152 -17.00 22.98 -11.51
N LEU A 153 -16.13 23.99 -11.54
CA LEU A 153 -14.68 23.82 -11.40
C LEU A 153 -14.29 23.21 -10.05
N LEU A 154 -14.93 23.62 -8.95
CA LEU A 154 -14.71 23.01 -7.63
C LEU A 154 -15.17 21.55 -7.59
N ALA A 155 -16.24 21.20 -8.30
CA ALA A 155 -16.69 19.83 -8.43
C ALA A 155 -15.74 19.02 -9.32
N SER A 156 -15.27 19.58 -10.44
CA SER A 156 -14.25 18.97 -11.32
C SER A 156 -12.95 18.73 -10.57
N TYR A 157 -12.53 19.63 -9.66
CA TYR A 157 -11.31 19.47 -8.85
C TYR A 157 -11.27 18.13 -8.05
N LEU A 158 -12.43 17.52 -7.76
CA LEU A 158 -12.51 16.23 -7.07
C LEU A 158 -12.02 15.04 -7.91
N ILE A 159 -12.13 15.11 -9.25
CA ILE A 159 -12.15 13.90 -10.10
C ILE A 159 -10.80 13.66 -10.83
N PRO A 160 -10.32 14.49 -11.78
CA PRO A 160 -9.18 14.16 -12.64
C PRO A 160 -7.89 13.89 -11.87
N TYR A 161 -7.66 14.62 -10.78
CA TYR A 161 -6.50 14.38 -9.93
C TYR A 161 -6.47 12.95 -9.32
N VAL A 162 -7.63 12.33 -9.09
CA VAL A 162 -7.71 10.93 -8.65
C VAL A 162 -7.33 9.98 -9.79
N GLY A 163 -7.74 10.28 -11.04
CA GLY A 163 -7.34 9.60 -12.27
C GLY A 163 -5.83 9.64 -12.51
N LEU A 164 -5.29 10.85 -12.61
CA LEU A 164 -3.85 11.14 -12.67
C LEU A 164 -3.04 10.30 -11.66
N THR A 165 -3.37 10.41 -10.37
CA THR A 165 -2.59 9.72 -9.32
C THR A 165 -2.73 8.20 -9.40
N GLY A 166 -3.83 7.69 -9.96
CA GLY A 166 -4.00 6.28 -10.31
C GLY A 166 -3.10 5.82 -11.45
N TYR A 167 -2.88 6.66 -12.47
CA TYR A 167 -1.93 6.35 -13.54
C TYR A 167 -0.48 6.30 -13.05
N VAL A 168 -0.09 7.25 -12.21
CA VAL A 168 1.24 7.24 -11.56
C VAL A 168 1.42 5.95 -10.74
N GLY A 169 0.40 5.52 -10.00
CA GLY A 169 0.44 4.27 -9.23
C GLY A 169 0.41 2.99 -10.08
N THR A 170 -0.20 3.06 -11.26
CA THR A 170 -0.30 1.92 -12.20
C THR A 170 1.00 1.66 -12.95
N LEU A 171 1.68 2.71 -13.42
CA LEU A 171 2.86 2.60 -14.30
C LEU A 171 3.94 1.60 -13.83
N PRO A 172 4.36 1.59 -12.55
CA PRO A 172 5.38 0.66 -12.08
C PRO A 172 4.96 -0.81 -12.13
N ASN A 173 3.65 -1.09 -12.15
CA ASN A 173 3.10 -2.44 -12.13
C ASN A 173 2.86 -3.00 -13.54
N LEU A 174 2.95 -2.16 -14.58
CA LEU A 174 2.80 -2.59 -15.96
C LEU A 174 4.08 -3.26 -16.45
N THR A 175 3.93 -4.35 -17.21
CA THR A 175 5.03 -5.16 -17.72
C THR A 175 5.29 -4.89 -19.20
N ALA A 176 4.24 -4.71 -20.00
CA ALA A 176 4.35 -4.55 -21.44
C ALA A 176 4.69 -3.09 -21.83
N PRO A 177 5.67 -2.86 -22.73
CA PRO A 177 5.99 -1.53 -23.22
C PRO A 177 4.79 -0.79 -23.83
N ALA A 178 3.93 -1.51 -24.55
CA ALA A 178 2.72 -0.94 -25.14
C ALA A 178 1.73 -0.44 -24.08
N SER A 179 1.56 -1.19 -22.98
CA SER A 179 0.74 -0.79 -21.83
C SER A 179 1.28 0.45 -21.15
N ARG A 180 2.60 0.50 -20.90
CA ARG A 180 3.27 1.70 -20.35
C ARG A 180 3.11 2.90 -21.26
N GLY A 181 3.28 2.71 -22.57
CA GLY A 181 3.10 3.77 -23.56
C GLY A 181 1.67 4.32 -23.57
N LEU A 182 0.66 3.46 -23.48
CA LEU A 182 -0.75 3.89 -23.36
C LEU A 182 -0.96 4.70 -22.08
N VAL A 183 -0.62 4.14 -20.92
CA VAL A 183 -0.87 4.80 -19.63
C VAL A 183 -0.07 6.10 -19.48
N ALA A 184 1.18 6.15 -19.96
CA ALA A 184 1.96 7.38 -19.95
C ALA A 184 1.36 8.47 -20.86
N SER A 185 0.75 8.07 -21.98
CA SER A 185 0.08 9.02 -22.89
C SER A 185 -1.20 9.60 -22.26
N LEU A 186 -1.99 8.75 -21.58
CA LEU A 186 -3.19 9.17 -20.84
C LEU A 186 -2.79 10.11 -19.68
N LEU A 187 -1.82 9.70 -18.86
CA LEU A 187 -1.30 10.50 -17.75
C LEU A 187 -0.92 11.94 -18.14
N GLY A 188 -0.34 12.13 -19.34
CA GLY A 188 0.03 13.46 -19.83
C GLY A 188 -1.16 14.39 -20.05
N VAL A 189 -2.27 13.86 -20.56
CA VAL A 189 -3.50 14.64 -20.80
C VAL A 189 -4.19 14.93 -19.46
N GLU A 190 -4.35 13.90 -18.62
CA GLU A 190 -4.91 14.04 -17.26
C GLU A 190 -4.19 15.11 -16.42
N ALA A 191 -2.85 15.11 -16.49
CA ALA A 191 -2.04 16.13 -15.81
C ALA A 191 -2.31 17.54 -16.35
N GLY A 192 -2.50 17.67 -17.67
CA GLY A 192 -2.86 18.93 -18.29
C GLY A 192 -4.23 19.43 -17.86
N GLN A 193 -5.23 18.55 -17.81
CA GLN A 193 -6.59 18.88 -17.40
C GLN A 193 -6.65 19.31 -15.93
N ASP A 194 -6.00 18.57 -15.01
CA ASP A 194 -5.89 18.96 -13.60
C ASP A 194 -5.20 20.32 -13.46
N ALA A 195 -4.09 20.54 -14.18
CA ALA A 195 -3.37 21.82 -14.15
C ALA A 195 -4.24 23.00 -14.62
N VAL A 196 -5.05 22.82 -15.67
CA VAL A 196 -5.97 23.85 -16.16
C VAL A 196 -7.07 24.15 -15.13
N ILE A 197 -7.71 23.12 -14.55
CA ILE A 197 -8.72 23.29 -13.49
C ILE A 197 -8.12 24.03 -12.30
N ARG A 198 -6.95 23.58 -11.83
CA ARG A 198 -6.23 24.21 -10.71
C ARG A 198 -5.84 25.65 -11.03
N THR A 199 -5.44 25.96 -12.26
CA THR A 199 -5.08 27.33 -12.66
C THR A 199 -6.30 28.25 -12.63
N LEU A 200 -7.43 27.81 -13.18
CA LEU A 200 -8.68 28.59 -13.15
C LEU A 200 -9.19 28.82 -11.73
N LEU A 201 -9.06 27.82 -10.85
CA LEU A 201 -9.37 27.96 -9.43
C LEU A 201 -8.36 28.86 -8.71
N TYR A 202 -7.07 28.77 -9.04
CA TYR A 202 -6.00 29.56 -8.42
C TYR A 202 -6.18 31.06 -8.69
N GLU A 203 -6.49 31.41 -9.93
CA GLU A 203 -6.85 32.78 -10.33
C GLU A 203 -8.00 33.34 -9.47
N ARG A 204 -8.97 32.48 -9.14
CA ARG A 204 -10.14 32.79 -8.31
C ARG A 204 -9.94 32.50 -6.83
N GLY A 205 -8.71 32.18 -6.39
CA GLY A 205 -8.47 31.64 -5.05
C GLY A 205 -8.96 32.51 -3.88
N ASN A 206 -8.94 33.84 -4.05
CA ASN A 206 -9.43 34.81 -3.06
C ASN A 206 -10.95 35.09 -3.16
N GLN A 207 -11.61 34.60 -4.20
CA GLN A 207 -13.03 34.84 -4.41
C GLN A 207 -13.85 34.02 -3.41
N THR A 208 -14.76 34.69 -2.70
CA THR A 208 -15.79 34.02 -1.89
C THR A 208 -16.80 33.31 -2.79
N VAL A 209 -17.08 32.04 -2.51
CA VAL A 209 -18.03 31.21 -3.26
C VAL A 209 -19.44 31.46 -2.71
N LEU A 210 -20.10 32.50 -3.21
CA LEU A 210 -21.44 32.85 -2.71
C LEU A 210 -22.45 31.73 -2.97
N PRO A 211 -23.37 31.46 -2.00
CA PRO A 211 -23.61 32.20 -0.75
C PRO A 211 -22.79 31.70 0.45
N TYR A 212 -21.82 30.81 0.24
CA TYR A 212 -20.97 30.28 1.31
C TYR A 212 -19.95 31.33 1.76
N SER A 213 -19.61 31.32 3.04
CA SER A 213 -18.57 32.22 3.60
C SER A 213 -17.14 31.72 3.35
N LEU A 214 -16.96 30.73 2.48
CA LEU A 214 -15.67 30.12 2.16
C LEU A 214 -15.16 30.63 0.81
N THR A 215 -13.86 30.85 0.72
CA THR A 215 -13.14 31.16 -0.52
C THR A 215 -12.91 29.91 -1.36
N VAL A 216 -12.61 30.11 -2.65
CA VAL A 216 -12.20 29.03 -3.56
C VAL A 216 -10.99 28.28 -2.99
N ALA A 217 -9.97 28.99 -2.49
CA ALA A 217 -8.79 28.35 -1.91
C ALA A 217 -9.14 27.47 -0.68
N GLU A 218 -10.00 27.94 0.22
CA GLU A 218 -10.46 27.17 1.37
C GLU A 218 -11.23 25.91 0.94
N PHE A 219 -12.12 26.00 -0.05
CA PHE A 219 -12.78 24.82 -0.59
C PHE A 219 -11.80 23.80 -1.14
N THR A 220 -10.82 24.22 -1.95
CA THR A 220 -9.83 23.28 -2.51
C THR A 220 -8.99 22.61 -1.42
N ASN A 221 -8.59 23.35 -0.38
CA ASN A 221 -7.87 22.77 0.76
C ASN A 221 -8.73 21.71 1.49
N ARG A 222 -10.00 22.01 1.76
CA ARG A 222 -10.95 21.09 2.41
C ARG A 222 -11.21 19.84 1.57
N ILE A 223 -11.34 19.99 0.26
CA ILE A 223 -11.50 18.88 -0.67
C ILE A 223 -10.25 17.98 -0.66
N SER A 224 -9.06 18.57 -0.67
CA SER A 224 -7.81 17.81 -0.62
C SER A 224 -7.62 17.08 0.70
N GLU A 225 -7.95 17.72 1.83
CA GLU A 225 -8.00 17.08 3.16
C GLU A 225 -8.95 15.88 3.16
N LEU A 226 -10.15 16.01 2.57
CA LEU A 226 -11.11 14.91 2.45
C LEU A 226 -10.54 13.75 1.62
N ARG A 227 -9.94 14.00 0.46
CA ARG A 227 -9.34 12.94 -0.37
C ARG A 227 -8.22 12.20 0.36
N ASN A 228 -7.39 12.92 1.12
CA ASN A 228 -6.35 12.30 1.93
C ASN A 228 -6.94 11.44 3.06
N LYS A 229 -7.97 11.96 3.76
CA LYS A 229 -8.70 11.24 4.81
C LYS A 229 -9.33 9.95 4.28
N LEU A 230 -10.02 10.01 3.14
CA LEU A 230 -10.66 8.84 2.53
C LEU A 230 -9.63 7.83 2.01
N GLY A 231 -8.54 8.29 1.41
CA GLY A 231 -7.47 7.42 0.90
C GLY A 231 -6.73 6.64 2.00
N LYS A 232 -6.65 7.18 3.23
CA LYS A 232 -5.98 6.56 4.40
C LYS A 232 -4.50 6.23 4.19
N SER A 233 -3.79 7.02 3.38
CA SER A 233 -2.41 6.74 2.95
C SER A 233 -1.54 8.00 2.97
N GLY A 234 -1.65 8.79 4.04
CA GLY A 234 -0.95 10.06 4.20
C GLY A 234 -1.44 11.16 3.24
N ASN A 235 -0.64 12.22 3.12
CA ASN A 235 -0.94 13.36 2.25
C ASN A 235 -0.50 13.05 0.83
N LYS A 236 -1.47 12.97 -0.10
CA LYS A 236 -1.25 12.74 -1.53
C LYS A 236 -2.00 13.75 -2.39
N ASP A 237 -2.38 14.86 -1.79
CA ASP A 237 -3.12 15.95 -2.40
C ASP A 237 -3.06 17.18 -1.51
N GLU A 238 -3.00 18.33 -2.14
CA GLU A 238 -2.93 19.63 -1.50
C GLU A 238 -3.75 20.62 -2.33
N GLY A 239 -4.43 21.56 -1.67
CA GLY A 239 -5.22 22.58 -2.37
C GLY A 239 -4.36 23.57 -3.14
N ILE A 240 -4.99 24.48 -3.87
CA ILE A 240 -4.29 25.40 -4.81
C ILE A 240 -3.36 26.41 -4.11
N ARG A 241 -3.43 26.50 -2.78
CA ARG A 241 -2.56 27.32 -1.94
C ARG A 241 -2.18 26.58 -0.67
N VAL A 242 -0.89 26.60 -0.38
CA VAL A 242 -0.30 25.91 0.78
C VAL A 242 0.55 26.88 1.59
N PRO A 243 0.82 26.59 2.88
CA PRO A 243 1.86 27.28 3.64
C PRO A 243 3.21 27.20 2.92
N ILE A 244 4.07 28.21 3.12
CA ILE A 244 5.37 28.29 2.45
C ILE A 244 6.26 27.06 2.71
N THR A 245 6.07 26.39 3.85
CA THR A 245 6.80 25.17 4.26
C THR A 245 6.37 23.90 3.52
N LEU A 246 5.28 23.95 2.75
CA LEU A 246 4.82 22.83 1.92
C LEU A 246 4.97 23.14 0.42
N GLY A 247 5.06 24.41 0.03
CA GLY A 247 5.25 24.76 -1.37
C GLY A 247 6.65 24.42 -1.87
N ALA A 248 6.79 24.40 -3.20
CA ALA A 248 8.02 24.00 -3.88
C ALA A 248 9.27 24.70 -3.30
N GLU A 249 10.28 23.89 -2.98
CA GLU A 249 11.56 24.32 -2.38
C GLU A 249 11.41 25.13 -1.07
N ASN A 250 10.26 25.02 -0.39
CA ASN A 250 9.86 25.84 0.75
C ASN A 250 9.89 27.35 0.47
N LYS A 251 9.60 27.76 -0.76
CA LYS A 251 9.79 29.15 -1.24
C LYS A 251 8.54 29.82 -1.81
N THR A 252 7.44 29.09 -1.96
CA THR A 252 6.21 29.61 -2.55
C THR A 252 4.98 29.10 -1.80
N THR A 253 3.88 29.84 -1.88
CA THR A 253 2.56 29.41 -1.39
C THR A 253 1.64 28.97 -2.52
N SER A 254 2.09 29.11 -3.78
CA SER A 254 1.36 28.63 -4.96
C SER A 254 1.46 27.12 -5.07
N ASN A 255 0.33 26.48 -5.40
CA ASN A 255 0.26 25.03 -5.56
C ASN A 255 -0.68 24.62 -6.71
N VAL A 256 -0.45 25.22 -7.88
CA VAL A 256 -1.20 24.91 -9.12
C VAL A 256 -0.89 23.49 -9.62
N LEU A 257 0.29 22.96 -9.32
CA LEU A 257 0.68 21.58 -9.61
C LEU A 257 0.98 20.89 -8.27
N SER A 258 0.04 20.07 -7.80
CA SER A 258 0.21 19.35 -6.52
C SER A 258 1.17 18.18 -6.70
N ALA A 259 2.25 18.18 -5.91
CA ALA A 259 3.33 17.21 -5.99
C ALA A 259 4.01 17.02 -4.63
N ASP A 260 4.79 15.94 -4.50
CA ASP A 260 5.56 15.69 -3.29
C ASP A 260 6.72 16.67 -3.10
N VAL A 261 7.50 16.49 -2.03
CA VAL A 261 8.64 17.37 -1.70
C VAL A 261 9.72 17.46 -2.79
N ASN A 262 9.75 16.50 -3.72
CA ASN A 262 10.66 16.48 -4.87
C ASN A 262 9.96 16.93 -6.17
N SER A 263 8.77 17.52 -6.07
CA SER A 263 7.92 17.87 -7.20
C SER A 263 7.54 16.68 -8.09
N LEU A 264 7.39 15.48 -7.50
CA LEU A 264 6.89 14.30 -8.18
C LEU A 264 5.39 14.11 -7.93
N SER A 265 4.64 13.74 -8.97
CA SER A 265 3.21 13.43 -8.84
C SER A 265 3.00 12.27 -7.85
N TYR A 266 1.96 12.37 -7.01
CA TYR A 266 1.64 11.32 -6.06
C TYR A 266 1.08 10.06 -6.74
N ALA A 267 1.38 8.90 -6.16
CA ALA A 267 0.85 7.62 -6.60
C ALA A 267 -0.29 7.16 -5.68
N ARG A 268 -1.45 6.80 -6.25
CA ARG A 268 -2.53 6.11 -5.54
C ARG A 268 -2.70 4.68 -6.00
N THR A 269 -3.04 3.79 -5.07
CA THR A 269 -3.38 2.39 -5.38
C THR A 269 -4.88 2.25 -5.70
N PRO A 270 -5.32 1.17 -6.37
CA PRO A 270 -6.75 0.95 -6.64
C PRO A 270 -7.64 1.00 -5.39
N PRO A 271 -7.28 0.39 -4.22
CA PRO A 271 -8.07 0.53 -3.01
C PRO A 271 -8.18 1.98 -2.52
N GLU A 272 -7.09 2.75 -2.55
CA GLU A 272 -7.12 4.17 -2.17
C GLU A 272 -8.09 4.97 -3.06
N ILE A 273 -8.10 4.69 -4.37
CA ILE A 273 -9.02 5.30 -5.33
C ILE A 273 -10.47 4.93 -5.01
N LEU A 274 -10.77 3.64 -4.82
CA LEU A 274 -12.12 3.16 -4.50
C LEU A 274 -12.67 3.79 -3.22
N ARG A 275 -11.86 3.87 -2.16
CA ARG A 275 -12.25 4.55 -0.91
C ARG A 275 -12.67 6.00 -1.12
N ILE A 276 -11.98 6.71 -2.01
CA ILE A 276 -12.25 8.11 -2.37
C ILE A 276 -13.53 8.20 -3.21
N VAL A 277 -13.62 7.47 -4.32
CA VAL A 277 -14.75 7.61 -5.26
C VAL A 277 -16.05 7.00 -4.74
N TYR A 278 -15.96 6.07 -3.79
CA TYR A 278 -17.13 5.60 -3.04
C TYR A 278 -17.54 6.57 -1.93
N GLY A 279 -16.67 7.50 -1.53
CA GLY A 279 -16.94 8.45 -0.45
C GLY A 279 -17.18 7.79 0.91
N THR A 280 -16.67 6.56 1.11
CA THR A 280 -16.88 5.77 2.33
C THR A 280 -15.61 5.59 3.15
N GLY A 281 -14.43 5.82 2.55
CA GLY A 281 -13.16 5.46 3.18
C GLY A 281 -12.94 3.95 3.30
N ASN A 282 -13.76 3.14 2.59
CA ASN A 282 -13.68 1.68 2.52
C ASN A 282 -13.95 1.22 1.08
N GLU A 283 -12.93 0.63 0.45
CA GLU A 283 -12.89 0.12 -0.93
C GLU A 283 -13.90 -0.99 -1.22
N SER A 284 -14.48 -1.59 -0.18
CA SER A 284 -15.45 -2.69 -0.28
C SER A 284 -16.89 -2.22 -0.07
N LEU A 285 -17.06 -1.00 0.45
CA LEU A 285 -18.37 -0.38 0.63
C LEU A 285 -18.61 0.61 -0.49
N HIS A 286 -19.28 0.13 -1.54
CA HIS A 286 -19.74 0.96 -2.65
C HIS A 286 -20.67 2.10 -2.17
N GLY A 287 -20.66 3.20 -2.93
CA GLY A 287 -21.31 4.44 -2.54
C GLY A 287 -20.85 5.60 -3.42
N GLY A 288 -21.14 6.83 -2.99
CA GLY A 288 -20.62 8.03 -3.64
C GLY A 288 -20.95 8.06 -5.12
N PHE A 289 -19.92 8.21 -5.96
CA PHE A 289 -20.06 8.22 -7.42
C PHE A 289 -20.43 6.86 -8.02
N TYR A 290 -20.23 5.76 -7.30
CA TYR A 290 -20.49 4.40 -7.76
C TYR A 290 -21.45 3.68 -6.80
N PRO A 291 -22.76 4.03 -6.82
CA PRO A 291 -23.76 3.45 -5.91
C PRO A 291 -23.88 1.92 -6.02
N GLN A 292 -23.52 1.33 -7.15
CA GLN A 292 -23.52 -0.12 -7.36
C GLN A 292 -22.11 -0.72 -7.45
N GLY A 293 -21.07 0.08 -7.18
CA GLY A 293 -19.67 -0.32 -7.26
C GLY A 293 -19.05 -0.12 -8.64
N ALA A 294 -17.73 0.02 -8.63
CA ALA A 294 -16.90 0.07 -9.83
C ALA A 294 -16.77 -1.33 -10.46
N ASN A 295 -16.46 -1.36 -11.77
CA ASN A 295 -16.32 -2.56 -12.58
C ASN A 295 -14.85 -2.94 -12.83
N GLY A 296 -14.66 -4.11 -13.46
CA GLY A 296 -13.34 -4.70 -13.70
C GLY A 296 -12.90 -5.65 -12.58
N LYS A 297 -11.91 -6.50 -12.88
CA LYS A 297 -11.45 -7.54 -11.96
C LYS A 297 -10.96 -6.97 -10.64
N ILE A 298 -10.07 -5.96 -10.68
CA ILE A 298 -9.50 -5.34 -9.48
C ILE A 298 -10.59 -4.76 -8.57
N ALA A 299 -11.52 -3.97 -9.13
CA ALA A 299 -12.59 -3.36 -8.33
C ALA A 299 -13.50 -4.40 -7.68
N ARG A 300 -13.85 -5.45 -8.42
CA ARG A 300 -14.67 -6.56 -7.90
C ARG A 300 -13.93 -7.33 -6.83
N THR A 301 -12.62 -7.57 -7.00
CA THR A 301 -11.80 -8.26 -5.99
C THR A 301 -11.66 -7.45 -4.71
N CYS A 302 -11.66 -6.11 -4.73
CA CYS A 302 -11.72 -5.32 -3.50
C CYS A 302 -13.02 -5.57 -2.73
N VAL A 303 -14.17 -5.63 -3.42
CA VAL A 303 -15.48 -5.88 -2.81
C VAL A 303 -15.62 -7.33 -2.32
N THR A 304 -15.20 -8.32 -3.12
CA THR A 304 -15.29 -9.74 -2.75
C THR A 304 -14.17 -10.17 -1.80
N GLY A 305 -13.04 -9.46 -1.82
CA GLY A 305 -11.93 -9.61 -0.88
C GLY A 305 -12.45 -9.52 0.54
N TRP A 306 -13.35 -8.58 0.82
CA TRP A 306 -14.04 -8.49 2.12
C TRP A 306 -14.94 -9.69 2.47
N LEU A 307 -15.58 -10.37 1.52
CA LEU A 307 -16.40 -11.56 1.82
C LEU A 307 -15.52 -12.79 2.10
N GLU A 308 -14.37 -12.91 1.44
CA GLU A 308 -13.38 -13.96 1.68
C GLU A 308 -12.52 -13.66 2.93
N GLU A 309 -12.16 -12.39 3.16
CA GLU A 309 -11.43 -11.85 4.32
C GLU A 309 -12.30 -11.77 5.57
N ALA A 310 -13.62 -11.60 5.46
CA ALA A 310 -14.54 -11.77 6.59
C ALA A 310 -14.74 -13.26 6.94
N ARG A 311 -14.53 -14.17 5.97
CA ARG A 311 -14.55 -15.62 6.19
C ARG A 311 -13.22 -16.16 6.72
N LEU A 312 -12.10 -15.51 6.41
CA LEU A 312 -10.73 -15.94 6.75
C LEU A 312 -9.98 -15.00 7.73
N GLY A 313 -10.60 -13.89 8.13
CA GLY A 313 -10.09 -12.94 9.10
C GLY A 313 -8.90 -12.13 8.61
N GLY A 314 -9.19 -11.08 7.82
CA GLY A 314 -8.48 -9.79 7.72
C GLY A 314 -6.96 -9.79 7.53
N GLU A 315 -6.51 -9.44 6.32
CA GLU A 315 -5.11 -9.08 6.04
C GLU A 315 -5.06 -7.81 5.19
N ASP A 316 -5.26 -6.67 5.86
CA ASP A 316 -5.46 -5.36 5.23
C ASP A 316 -4.13 -4.59 5.10
N ILE A 317 -3.08 -5.17 4.51
CA ILE A 317 -1.78 -4.46 4.36
C ILE A 317 -0.95 -4.89 3.13
N GLY A 318 -1.42 -4.61 1.91
CA GLY A 318 -0.74 -5.08 0.69
C GLY A 318 0.48 -4.26 0.20
N TYR A 319 0.50 -2.94 0.40
CA TYR A 319 1.46 -2.06 -0.31
C TYR A 319 2.44 -1.30 0.59
N SER A 320 1.98 -0.65 1.68
CA SER A 320 2.91 -0.04 2.66
C SER A 320 3.74 -1.10 3.37
N PHE A 321 3.13 -2.22 3.76
CA PHE A 321 3.82 -3.35 4.39
C PHE A 321 4.94 -3.89 3.52
N ARG A 322 4.68 -4.12 2.23
CA ARG A 322 5.73 -4.58 1.31
C ARG A 322 6.88 -3.57 1.21
N ARG A 323 6.59 -2.27 1.23
CA ARG A 323 7.62 -1.21 1.22
C ARG A 323 8.41 -1.17 2.53
N ASP A 324 7.74 -1.22 3.67
CA ASP A 324 8.36 -1.21 4.99
C ASP A 324 9.21 -2.47 5.21
N LEU A 325 8.70 -3.65 4.82
CA LEU A 325 9.45 -4.90 4.80
C LEU A 325 10.67 -4.84 3.88
N LYS A 326 10.54 -4.21 2.71
CA LYS A 326 11.66 -4.03 1.78
C LYS A 326 12.71 -3.08 2.32
N LEU A 327 12.30 -1.99 2.98
CA LEU A 327 13.23 -1.06 3.62
C LEU A 327 13.95 -1.72 4.80
N ILE A 328 13.24 -2.49 5.63
CA ILE A 328 13.83 -3.24 6.74
C ILE A 328 14.78 -4.33 6.22
N SER A 329 14.42 -5.03 5.14
CA SER A 329 15.28 -6.05 4.52
C SER A 329 16.51 -5.44 3.84
N GLU A 330 16.41 -4.26 3.24
CA GLU A 330 17.55 -3.51 2.69
C GLU A 330 18.53 -3.05 3.78
N VAL A 331 18.04 -2.66 4.96
CA VAL A 331 18.90 -2.32 6.11
C VAL A 331 19.64 -3.55 6.64
N GLN A 332 18.99 -4.72 6.68
CA GLN A 332 19.62 -5.96 7.15
C GLN A 332 20.60 -6.56 6.14
N ALA A 333 20.38 -6.33 4.85
CA ALA A 333 21.22 -6.82 3.76
C ALA A 333 21.49 -5.70 2.75
N PRO A 334 22.43 -4.79 3.06
CA PRO A 334 22.68 -3.62 2.23
C PRO A 334 23.08 -4.00 0.80
N PHE A 335 22.55 -3.25 -0.16
CA PHE A 335 22.85 -3.36 -1.59
C PHE A 335 22.49 -4.71 -2.24
N ARG A 336 21.59 -5.50 -1.63
CA ARG A 336 21.11 -6.77 -2.22
C ARG A 336 20.61 -6.61 -3.67
N GLY A 337 19.83 -5.56 -3.93
CA GLY A 337 19.34 -5.26 -5.29
C GLY A 337 20.48 -5.00 -6.29
N ILE A 338 21.53 -4.30 -5.84
CA ILE A 338 22.72 -4.02 -6.65
C ILE A 338 23.49 -5.30 -6.94
N ARG A 339 23.71 -6.17 -5.94
CA ARG A 339 24.38 -7.47 -6.15
C ARG A 339 23.63 -8.33 -7.16
N ARG A 340 22.30 -8.42 -7.05
CA ARG A 340 21.47 -9.17 -8.01
C ARG A 340 21.55 -8.63 -9.42
N PHE A 341 21.53 -7.32 -9.56
CA PHE A 341 21.75 -6.67 -10.85
C PHE A 341 23.08 -7.12 -11.47
N PHE A 342 24.18 -7.10 -10.70
CA PHE A 342 25.48 -7.54 -11.20
C PHE A 342 25.55 -9.05 -11.48
N TYR A 343 24.92 -9.90 -10.65
CA TYR A 343 24.87 -11.34 -10.94
C TYR A 343 24.16 -11.63 -12.26
N LEU A 344 23.04 -10.95 -12.51
CA LEU A 344 22.29 -11.09 -13.76
C LEU A 344 23.07 -10.51 -14.95
N ALA A 345 23.60 -9.30 -14.82
CA ALA A 345 24.33 -8.61 -15.88
C ALA A 345 25.60 -9.38 -16.29
N PHE A 346 26.37 -9.88 -15.32
CA PHE A 346 27.55 -10.69 -15.60
C PHE A 346 27.21 -12.09 -16.12
N SER A 347 26.09 -12.68 -15.70
CA SER A 347 25.60 -13.93 -16.30
C SER A 347 25.24 -13.73 -17.77
N ALA A 348 24.55 -12.64 -18.11
CA ALA A 348 24.25 -12.30 -19.49
C ALA A 348 25.51 -12.05 -20.32
N ALA A 349 26.48 -11.30 -19.77
CA ALA A 349 27.77 -11.06 -20.43
C ALA A 349 28.56 -12.36 -20.66
N ALA A 350 28.63 -13.23 -19.65
CA ALA A 350 29.27 -14.55 -19.76
C ALA A 350 28.55 -15.45 -20.77
N GLY A 351 27.21 -15.39 -20.83
CA GLY A 351 26.40 -16.11 -21.81
C GLY A 351 26.68 -15.68 -23.24
N ILE A 352 26.68 -14.36 -23.51
CA ILE A 352 27.02 -13.79 -24.82
C ILE A 352 28.46 -14.14 -25.21
N SER A 353 29.41 -14.01 -24.29
CA SER A 353 30.81 -14.36 -24.51
C SER A 353 30.98 -15.85 -24.85
N THR A 354 30.28 -16.74 -24.13
CA THR A 354 30.28 -18.19 -24.40
C THR A 354 29.69 -18.48 -25.78
N PHE A 355 28.59 -17.82 -26.14
CA PHE A 355 27.94 -17.99 -27.44
C PHE A 355 28.88 -17.71 -28.62
N PHE A 356 29.75 -16.70 -28.51
CA PHE A 356 30.74 -16.40 -29.56
C PHE A 356 32.01 -17.25 -29.47
N THR A 357 32.41 -17.70 -28.28
CA THR A 357 33.67 -18.42 -28.08
C THR A 357 33.53 -19.93 -28.37
N VAL A 358 32.36 -20.53 -28.15
CA VAL A 358 32.13 -21.95 -28.43
C VAL A 358 32.32 -22.32 -29.92
N PRO A 359 31.76 -21.57 -30.90
CA PRO A 359 32.05 -21.82 -32.31
C PRO A 359 33.54 -21.65 -32.67
N ARG A 360 34.23 -20.70 -32.02
CA ARG A 360 35.69 -20.52 -32.19
C ARG A 360 36.48 -21.72 -31.66
N LEU A 361 36.04 -22.32 -30.55
CA LEU A 361 36.65 -23.53 -30.01
C LEU A 361 36.51 -24.70 -30.99
N PHE A 362 35.33 -24.89 -31.60
CA PHE A 362 35.14 -25.90 -32.65
C PHE A 362 36.07 -25.68 -33.85
N ARG A 363 36.30 -24.41 -34.24
CA ARG A 363 37.25 -24.07 -35.31
C ARG A 363 38.70 -24.35 -34.91
N ALA A 364 39.09 -24.01 -33.67
CA ALA A 364 40.42 -24.31 -33.13
C ALA A 364 40.70 -25.82 -33.10
N ILE A 365 39.71 -26.63 -32.73
CA ILE A 365 39.82 -28.11 -32.73
C ILE A 365 39.91 -28.67 -34.15
N SER A 366 39.21 -28.06 -35.11
CA SER A 366 39.18 -28.53 -36.51
C SER A 366 40.45 -28.22 -37.30
N GLY A 367 41.28 -27.26 -36.83
CA GLY A 367 42.52 -26.85 -37.48
C GLY A 367 42.32 -26.09 -38.81
N GLY A 368 43.42 -25.57 -39.38
CA GLY A 368 43.45 -24.84 -40.66
C GLY A 368 44.30 -23.57 -40.60
N ASP A 369 44.58 -22.97 -41.77
CA ASP A 369 45.20 -21.64 -41.85
C ASP A 369 44.26 -20.62 -41.18
N ASP A 370 44.79 -19.76 -40.31
CA ASP A 370 44.08 -18.81 -39.45
C ASP A 370 43.22 -19.40 -38.30
N ALA A 371 43.43 -20.66 -37.89
CA ALA A 371 42.76 -21.21 -36.72
C ALA A 371 43.23 -20.53 -35.40
N PRO A 372 42.31 -20.15 -34.50
CA PRO A 372 42.67 -19.52 -33.22
C PRO A 372 43.34 -20.52 -32.26
N ASP A 373 44.14 -20.01 -31.32
CA ASP A 373 44.87 -20.85 -30.35
C ASP A 373 43.90 -21.72 -29.52
N LEU A 374 44.15 -23.02 -29.51
CA LEU A 374 43.26 -24.00 -28.88
C LEU A 374 43.22 -23.83 -27.36
N TRP A 375 44.36 -23.58 -26.72
CA TRP A 375 44.46 -23.55 -25.27
C TRP A 375 43.90 -22.26 -24.69
N GLU A 376 44.17 -21.13 -25.35
CA GLU A 376 43.57 -19.84 -25.04
C GLU A 376 42.04 -19.88 -25.23
N THR A 377 41.57 -20.42 -26.35
CA THR A 377 40.13 -20.50 -26.64
C THR A 377 39.41 -21.44 -25.67
N ALA A 378 40.01 -22.59 -25.34
CA ALA A 378 39.46 -23.52 -24.36
C ALA A 378 39.43 -22.90 -22.94
N GLY A 379 40.49 -22.19 -22.56
CA GLY A 379 40.56 -21.44 -21.30
C GLY A 379 39.44 -20.39 -21.19
N ASN A 380 39.22 -19.61 -22.25
CA ASN A 380 38.16 -18.60 -22.29
C ASN A 380 36.76 -19.21 -22.18
N VAL A 381 36.50 -20.35 -22.85
CA VAL A 381 35.22 -21.07 -22.70
C VAL A 381 35.04 -21.58 -21.26
N ALA A 382 36.09 -22.16 -20.66
CA ALA A 382 36.04 -22.65 -19.29
C ALA A 382 35.78 -21.54 -18.27
N ILE A 383 36.43 -20.38 -18.43
CA ILE A 383 36.22 -19.20 -17.57
C ILE A 383 34.78 -18.70 -17.68
N ASN A 384 34.24 -18.54 -18.90
CA ASN A 384 32.89 -18.04 -19.08
C ASN A 384 31.83 -19.01 -18.52
N ILE A 385 31.97 -20.32 -18.77
CA ILE A 385 31.06 -21.35 -18.24
C ILE A 385 31.15 -21.42 -16.71
N GLY A 386 32.36 -21.42 -16.16
CA GLY A 386 32.57 -21.40 -14.70
C GLY A 386 31.96 -20.16 -14.05
N GLY A 387 32.17 -18.98 -14.65
CA GLY A 387 31.57 -17.72 -14.21
C GLY A 387 30.05 -17.77 -14.23
N LEU A 388 29.45 -18.27 -15.32
CA LEU A 388 28.00 -18.41 -15.44
C LEU A 388 27.42 -19.31 -14.33
N ILE A 389 28.02 -20.47 -14.07
CA ILE A 389 27.58 -21.40 -13.02
C ILE A 389 27.62 -20.73 -11.65
N VAL A 390 28.72 -20.07 -11.31
CA VAL A 390 28.90 -19.40 -10.01
C VAL A 390 27.90 -18.25 -9.84
N LEU A 391 27.72 -17.40 -10.86
CA LEU A 391 26.82 -16.26 -10.79
C LEU A 391 25.34 -16.68 -10.68
N VAL A 392 24.93 -17.72 -11.40
CA VAL A 392 23.58 -18.30 -11.28
C VAL A 392 23.38 -18.91 -9.90
N ALA A 393 24.37 -19.64 -9.37
CA ALA A 393 24.29 -20.19 -8.01
C ALA A 393 24.16 -19.09 -6.95
N LEU A 394 24.93 -18.00 -7.07
CA LEU A 394 24.84 -16.84 -6.18
C LEU A 394 23.48 -16.14 -6.28
N PHE A 395 22.93 -16.00 -7.48
CA PHE A 395 21.59 -15.43 -7.69
C PHE A 395 20.49 -16.26 -7.02
N LEU A 396 20.51 -17.58 -7.21
CA LEU A 396 19.54 -18.48 -6.58
C LEU A 396 19.67 -18.49 -5.05
N TRP A 397 20.90 -18.48 -4.55
CA TRP A 397 21.18 -18.40 -3.11
C TRP A 397 20.67 -17.09 -2.50
N GLU A 398 20.89 -15.96 -3.16
CA GLU A 398 20.42 -14.64 -2.70
C GLU A 398 18.88 -14.53 -2.75
N ASN A 399 18.20 -15.19 -3.70
CA ASN A 399 16.73 -15.26 -3.73
C ASN A 399 16.18 -16.04 -2.55
N LYS A 400 16.71 -17.24 -2.31
CA LYS A 400 16.33 -18.06 -1.15
C LYS A 400 16.54 -17.32 0.17
N LYS A 401 17.66 -16.60 0.30
CA LYS A 401 17.97 -15.82 1.52
C LYS A 401 17.04 -14.63 1.74
N GLU A 402 16.51 -14.02 0.69
CA GLU A 402 15.52 -12.95 0.83
C GLU A 402 14.17 -13.49 1.29
N GLU A 403 13.70 -14.60 0.74
CA GLU A 403 12.44 -15.23 1.14
C GLU A 403 12.46 -15.61 2.63
N GLU A 404 13.55 -16.24 3.08
CA GLU A 404 13.76 -16.58 4.50
C GLU A 404 13.70 -15.32 5.39
N GLN A 405 14.35 -14.23 4.97
CA GLN A 405 14.37 -12.97 5.72
C GLN A 405 13.02 -12.25 5.73
N LEU A 406 12.35 -12.12 4.59
CA LEU A 406 11.05 -11.45 4.50
C LEU A 406 9.99 -12.17 5.32
N THR A 407 10.01 -13.51 5.34
CA THR A 407 9.11 -14.31 6.16
C THR A 407 9.31 -14.01 7.65
N GLN A 408 10.56 -13.90 8.09
CA GLN A 408 10.88 -13.55 9.47
C GLN A 408 10.48 -12.12 9.83
N ILE A 409 10.78 -11.13 8.96
CA ILE A 409 10.47 -9.72 9.21
C ILE A 409 8.95 -9.48 9.21
N SER A 410 8.21 -10.08 8.26
CA SER A 410 6.74 -10.02 8.18
C SER A 410 6.09 -10.50 9.48
N ARG A 411 6.58 -11.62 10.01
CA ARG A 411 6.07 -12.19 11.26
C ARG A 411 6.39 -11.33 12.49
N ASP A 412 7.59 -10.76 12.56
CA ASP A 412 7.99 -9.86 13.65
C ASP A 412 7.22 -8.52 13.60
N GLU A 413 6.94 -8.01 12.39
CA GLU A 413 6.15 -6.81 12.18
C GLU A 413 4.67 -7.04 12.57
N ASN A 414 4.10 -8.20 12.19
CA ASN A 414 2.74 -8.61 12.58
C ASN A 414 2.60 -8.72 14.09
N LEU A 415 3.59 -9.30 14.80
CA LEU A 415 3.61 -9.32 16.27
C LEU A 415 3.55 -7.91 16.85
N SER A 416 4.34 -7.00 16.30
CA SER A 416 4.50 -5.65 16.85
C SER A 416 3.21 -4.82 16.85
N ARG A 417 2.27 -5.13 15.96
CA ARG A 417 1.00 -4.41 15.81
C ARG A 417 -0.15 -5.05 16.61
N LEU A 418 0.07 -6.20 17.25
CA LEU A 418 -1.00 -6.86 18.00
C LEU A 418 -1.46 -5.99 19.20
N PRO A 419 -2.77 -5.74 19.33
CA PRO A 419 -3.31 -4.85 20.35
C PRO A 419 -3.40 -5.53 21.72
N LEU A 420 -3.05 -4.76 22.75
CA LEU A 420 -3.16 -5.09 24.16
C LEU A 420 -3.97 -4.03 24.89
N ARG A 421 -4.82 -4.48 25.82
CA ARG A 421 -5.50 -3.63 26.78
C ARG A 421 -4.72 -3.62 28.10
N LEU A 422 -4.28 -2.44 28.50
CA LEU A 422 -3.63 -2.21 29.78
C LEU A 422 -4.66 -2.16 30.91
N SER A 423 -4.18 -2.25 32.15
CA SER A 423 -5.03 -2.23 33.36
C SER A 423 -5.90 -0.96 33.53
N THR A 424 -5.56 0.12 32.82
CA THR A 424 -6.31 1.38 32.76
C THR A 424 -7.41 1.37 31.68
N ASN A 425 -7.67 0.23 31.06
CA ASN A 425 -8.58 0.04 29.92
C ASN A 425 -8.12 0.72 28.62
N ARG A 426 -6.90 1.28 28.60
CA ARG A 426 -6.27 1.83 27.39
C ARG A 426 -5.80 0.71 26.47
N ILE A 427 -6.09 0.82 25.18
CA ILE A 427 -5.59 -0.09 24.14
C ILE A 427 -4.31 0.50 23.56
N VAL A 428 -3.27 -0.33 23.47
CA VAL A 428 -1.96 0.00 22.91
C VAL A 428 -1.47 -1.14 22.02
N GLU A 429 -0.68 -0.83 21.01
CA GLU A 429 0.01 -1.86 20.21
C GLU A 429 1.30 -2.30 20.89
N LEU A 430 1.74 -3.54 20.64
CA LEU A 430 3.00 -4.07 21.19
C LEU A 430 4.21 -3.17 20.89
N VAL A 431 4.26 -2.53 19.71
CA VAL A 431 5.32 -1.61 19.29
C VAL A 431 5.41 -0.39 20.20
N GLN A 432 4.29 0.08 20.76
CA GLN A 432 4.25 1.24 21.65
C GLN A 432 4.83 0.92 23.04
N LEU A 433 4.95 -0.36 23.39
CA LEU A 433 5.54 -0.84 24.64
C LEU A 433 7.06 -1.02 24.57
N ARG A 434 7.66 -0.83 23.40
CA ARG A 434 9.12 -0.88 23.21
C ARG A 434 9.82 0.13 24.13
N ASP A 435 11.05 -0.20 24.51
CA ASP A 435 11.90 0.48 25.49
C ASP A 435 11.33 0.56 26.93
N THR A 436 10.09 0.12 27.14
CA THR A 436 9.37 0.34 28.40
C THR A 436 9.19 -0.98 29.16
N VAL A 437 8.78 -2.05 28.47
CA VAL A 437 8.57 -3.38 29.07
C VAL A 437 9.02 -4.52 28.17
N ARG A 438 9.15 -5.70 28.79
CA ARG A 438 9.42 -7.00 28.19
C ARG A 438 8.15 -7.85 28.30
N PRO A 439 7.31 -7.88 27.25
CA PRO A 439 6.19 -8.79 27.20
C PRO A 439 6.63 -10.25 27.34
N VAL A 440 5.99 -10.96 28.27
CA VAL A 440 6.08 -12.42 28.41
C VAL A 440 4.71 -12.98 28.07
N ILE A 441 4.61 -13.54 26.88
CA ILE A 441 3.39 -14.12 26.32
C ILE A 441 3.28 -15.54 26.87
N LEU A 442 2.17 -15.84 27.52
CA LEU A 442 1.83 -17.15 28.08
C LEU A 442 0.65 -17.69 27.28
N ALA A 443 0.90 -18.69 26.45
CA ALA A 443 -0.10 -19.17 25.50
C ALA A 443 -0.43 -20.63 25.80
N GLY A 444 -1.70 -20.93 26.09
CA GLY A 444 -2.04 -22.28 26.56
C GLY A 444 -3.47 -22.45 26.99
N LYS A 445 -3.75 -23.64 27.54
CA LYS A 445 -5.02 -23.89 28.25
C LYS A 445 -5.19 -22.96 29.44
N LYS A 446 -6.44 -22.63 29.77
CA LYS A 446 -6.79 -21.69 30.83
C LYS A 446 -6.17 -22.07 32.18
N GLU A 447 -6.13 -23.36 32.49
CA GLU A 447 -5.59 -23.91 33.73
C GLU A 447 -4.08 -23.69 33.83
N THR A 448 -3.35 -24.02 32.75
CA THR A 448 -1.88 -23.90 32.71
C THR A 448 -1.44 -22.45 32.76
N VAL A 449 -2.12 -21.57 32.00
CA VAL A 449 -1.83 -20.12 32.00
C VAL A 449 -2.12 -19.51 33.37
N SER A 450 -3.25 -19.85 33.99
CA SER A 450 -3.64 -19.32 35.30
C SER A 450 -2.67 -19.75 36.40
N LEU A 451 -2.26 -21.03 36.39
CA LEU A 451 -1.26 -21.56 37.32
C LEU A 451 0.09 -20.84 37.16
N SER A 452 0.53 -20.63 35.92
CA SER A 452 1.78 -19.91 35.64
C SER A 452 1.74 -18.47 36.15
N ILE A 453 0.63 -17.75 35.93
CA ILE A 453 0.44 -16.39 36.46
C ILE A 453 0.47 -16.37 38.00
N GLN A 454 -0.14 -17.36 38.65
CA GLN A 454 -0.10 -17.49 40.11
C GLN A 454 1.32 -17.73 40.64
N GLN A 455 2.10 -18.55 39.94
CA GLN A 455 3.52 -18.76 40.27
C GLN A 455 4.35 -17.49 40.05
N ALA A 456 4.09 -16.75 38.97
CA ALA A 456 4.76 -15.47 38.67
C ALA A 456 4.54 -14.44 39.77
N ALA A 457 3.38 -14.45 40.43
CA ALA A 457 3.05 -13.52 41.51
C ALA A 457 4.02 -13.61 42.70
N ARG A 458 4.66 -14.77 42.94
CA ARG A 458 5.70 -14.96 43.96
C ARG A 458 6.98 -14.16 43.66
N PHE A 459 7.23 -13.86 42.39
CA PHE A 459 8.38 -13.10 41.91
C PHE A 459 8.02 -11.68 41.45
N ARG A 460 6.81 -11.21 41.77
CA ARG A 460 6.22 -9.97 41.23
C ARG A 460 7.15 -8.77 41.31
N THR A 461 7.72 -8.49 42.49
CA THR A 461 8.62 -7.35 42.70
C THR A 461 9.85 -7.42 41.79
N GLU A 462 10.43 -8.61 41.67
CA GLU A 462 11.67 -8.83 40.94
C GLU A 462 11.47 -8.81 39.41
N LEU A 463 10.32 -9.32 38.95
CA LEU A 463 9.86 -9.26 37.56
C LEU A 463 9.51 -7.83 37.13
N LEU A 464 8.84 -7.05 37.99
CA LEU A 464 8.54 -5.64 37.72
C LEU A 464 9.81 -4.81 37.62
N ARG A 465 10.81 -5.05 38.47
CA ARG A 465 12.13 -4.38 38.39
C ARG A 465 12.86 -4.64 37.06
N ARG A 466 12.51 -5.74 36.39
CA ARG A 466 13.02 -6.14 35.06
C ARG A 466 12.08 -5.75 33.92
N GLY A 467 11.01 -5.02 34.21
CA GLY A 467 10.05 -4.56 33.21
C GLY A 467 9.18 -5.65 32.62
N VAL A 468 8.98 -6.77 33.29
CA VAL A 468 8.18 -7.87 32.74
C VAL A 468 6.69 -7.51 32.76
N LEU A 469 6.03 -7.70 31.62
CA LEU A 469 4.58 -7.58 31.45
C LEU A 469 4.00 -8.93 31.04
N LEU A 470 3.09 -9.50 31.82
CA LEU A 470 2.45 -10.77 31.49
C LEU A 470 1.31 -10.57 30.48
N VAL A 471 1.33 -11.35 29.39
CA VAL A 471 0.32 -11.35 28.33
C VAL A 471 -0.27 -12.76 28.20
N PRO A 472 -1.41 -13.07 28.83
CA PRO A 472 -2.06 -14.36 28.69
C PRO A 472 -2.82 -14.47 27.37
N VAL A 473 -2.63 -15.58 26.66
CA VAL A 473 -3.39 -15.97 25.47
C VAL A 473 -3.98 -17.36 25.74
N ILE A 474 -5.30 -17.44 25.85
CA ILE A 474 -5.99 -18.67 26.20
C ILE A 474 -6.57 -19.26 24.92
N TRP A 475 -6.30 -20.54 24.67
CA TRP A 475 -6.86 -21.27 23.53
C TRP A 475 -8.39 -21.33 23.58
N ASP A 476 -9.01 -21.13 22.42
CA ASP A 476 -10.45 -21.30 22.18
C ASP A 476 -11.39 -20.37 22.99
N GLU A 477 -10.88 -19.26 23.55
CA GLU A 477 -11.71 -18.28 24.26
C GLU A 477 -12.37 -17.29 23.28
N VAL A 478 -13.47 -17.71 22.63
CA VAL A 478 -14.31 -16.80 21.82
C VAL A 478 -15.08 -15.86 22.75
N ARG A 479 -14.53 -14.67 23.04
CA ARG A 479 -15.31 -13.57 23.62
C ARG A 479 -15.80 -12.64 22.53
N ALA A 480 -17.12 -12.57 22.34
CA ALA A 480 -17.74 -11.57 21.49
C ALA A 480 -17.42 -10.15 22.02
N PRO A 481 -17.09 -9.18 21.16
CA PRO A 481 -16.81 -7.81 21.59
C PRO A 481 -18.08 -7.15 22.13
N GLN A 482 -18.11 -6.94 23.45
CA GLN A 482 -19.09 -6.07 24.12
C GLN A 482 -18.74 -4.61 23.79
N ILE A 483 -19.40 -4.05 22.80
CA ILE A 483 -19.39 -2.60 22.55
C ILE A 483 -20.34 -1.97 23.57
N GLU A 484 -19.81 -1.43 24.66
CA GLU A 484 -20.58 -0.50 25.50
C GLU A 484 -20.92 0.75 24.67
N LYS A 485 -22.20 0.90 24.31
CA LYS A 485 -22.74 2.15 23.77
C LYS A 485 -22.67 3.22 24.87
N LYS A 486 -21.78 4.21 24.73
CA LYS A 486 -21.89 5.45 25.50
C LYS A 486 -22.39 6.57 24.59
N GLY A 487 -23.47 7.19 25.05
CA GLY A 487 -24.26 8.20 24.36
C GLY A 487 -23.60 9.59 24.29
N PHE A 488 -24.28 10.44 23.54
CA PHE A 488 -23.94 11.83 23.26
C PHE A 488 -23.92 12.72 24.52
N GLY A 489 -22.86 13.54 24.68
CA GLY A 489 -22.77 14.60 25.70
C GLY A 489 -21.41 15.33 25.69
N ALA A 490 -21.45 16.63 25.37
CA ALA A 490 -20.39 17.64 25.05
C ALA A 490 -19.33 17.97 26.14
N PRO A 491 -18.46 19.01 25.97
CA PRO A 491 -17.61 19.41 24.83
C PRO A 491 -16.11 19.40 25.20
N SER A 492 -15.20 19.13 24.26
CA SER A 492 -13.75 19.30 24.51
C SER A 492 -13.28 20.72 24.13
N LYS A 493 -12.54 21.31 25.07
CA LYS A 493 -11.92 22.64 25.05
C LYS A 493 -10.99 22.89 23.86
N ALA A 494 -10.86 24.18 23.57
CA ALA A 494 -10.11 24.89 22.53
C ALA A 494 -8.76 24.29 22.09
N ALA A 495 -8.54 24.39 20.78
CA ALA A 495 -7.27 24.17 20.11
C ALA A 495 -6.20 25.18 20.60
N ALA A 496 -5.02 24.67 20.95
CA ALA A 496 -3.81 25.47 21.08
C ALA A 496 -3.03 25.45 19.75
N ALA A 497 -2.35 26.57 19.48
CA ALA A 497 -1.85 27.03 18.20
C ALA A 497 -0.63 26.28 17.60
N LEU A 498 -0.37 26.61 16.33
CA LEU A 498 0.65 26.13 15.39
C LEU A 498 2.11 26.12 15.93
N PRO A 499 2.97 25.22 15.41
CA PRO A 499 4.34 25.04 15.89
C PRO A 499 5.32 26.11 15.37
N SER A 500 6.18 26.56 16.27
CA SER A 500 7.42 27.32 16.02
C SER A 500 8.62 26.40 16.29
N ILE A 501 9.81 26.84 15.85
CA ILE A 501 11.13 26.17 15.80
C ILE A 501 11.62 25.73 17.20
N GLY A 502 10.91 24.79 17.81
CA GLY A 502 11.21 24.09 19.07
C GLY A 502 10.76 22.62 19.04
N GLU A 503 10.27 22.15 17.89
CA GLU A 503 9.61 20.85 17.74
C GLU A 503 10.48 19.64 18.10
N GLU A 504 11.80 19.70 17.96
CA GLU A 504 12.64 18.54 18.25
C GLU A 504 12.78 18.30 19.76
N PHE A 505 12.84 19.38 20.54
CA PHE A 505 12.83 19.31 22.00
C PHE A 505 11.42 19.02 22.52
N GLU A 506 10.37 19.60 21.93
CA GLU A 506 8.99 19.31 22.31
C GLU A 506 8.53 17.90 21.92
N LYS A 507 8.88 17.36 20.74
CA LYS A 507 8.62 15.95 20.37
C LYS A 507 9.35 15.00 21.31
N ARG A 508 10.58 15.34 21.73
CA ARG A 508 11.32 14.57 22.73
C ARG A 508 10.66 14.68 24.12
N THR A 509 10.22 15.86 24.54
CA THR A 509 9.52 16.05 25.82
C THR A 509 8.12 15.42 25.82
N GLN A 510 7.38 15.48 24.71
CA GLN A 510 6.08 14.82 24.54
C GLN A 510 6.22 13.31 24.48
N SER A 511 7.23 12.77 23.78
CA SER A 511 7.52 11.33 23.77
C SER A 511 8.02 10.83 25.13
N ILE A 512 8.85 11.60 25.85
CA ILE A 512 9.26 11.31 27.22
C ILE A 512 8.05 11.36 28.18
N THR A 513 7.16 12.34 28.03
CA THR A 513 5.94 12.47 28.85
C THR A 513 4.91 11.37 28.53
N ALA A 514 4.78 10.97 27.26
CA ALA A 514 3.95 9.86 26.85
C ALA A 514 4.53 8.52 27.36
N LYS A 515 5.85 8.34 27.26
CA LYS A 515 6.56 7.17 27.81
C LYS A 515 6.48 7.12 29.34
N SER A 516 6.55 8.25 30.05
CA SER A 516 6.43 8.29 31.51
C SER A 516 5.00 8.01 31.99
N LYS A 517 3.98 8.55 31.31
CA LYS A 517 2.56 8.20 31.53
C LYS A 517 2.30 6.72 31.25
N LEU A 518 2.78 6.21 30.12
CA LEU A 518 2.66 4.79 29.76
C LEU A 518 3.34 3.89 30.81
N LYS A 519 4.55 4.25 31.26
CA LYS A 519 5.27 3.55 32.33
C LYS A 519 4.50 3.55 33.66
N ALA A 520 3.71 4.59 33.95
CA ALA A 520 2.84 4.65 35.14
C ALA A 520 1.55 3.82 34.99
N GLU A 521 1.08 3.60 33.76
CA GLU A 521 -0.14 2.86 33.42
C GLU A 521 0.08 1.33 33.29
N ILE A 522 1.31 0.90 33.00
CA ILE A 522 1.66 -0.51 32.85
C ILE A 522 1.69 -1.19 34.23
N ARG A 523 0.79 -2.16 34.42
CA ARG A 523 0.80 -3.07 35.57
C ARG A 523 1.35 -4.43 35.16
N PHE A 524 1.57 -5.30 36.15
CA PHE A 524 2.14 -6.65 36.01
C PHE A 524 1.47 -7.57 34.96
N LYS A 525 0.25 -7.23 34.47
CA LYS A 525 -0.55 -8.03 33.54
C LYS A 525 -1.31 -7.12 32.55
N ALA A 526 -1.38 -7.52 31.28
CA ALA A 526 -2.24 -6.94 30.24
C ALA A 526 -3.29 -7.97 29.76
N GLU A 527 -4.31 -7.50 29.04
CA GLU A 527 -5.32 -8.33 28.38
C GLU A 527 -5.19 -8.24 26.86
N VAL A 528 -5.38 -9.35 26.16
CA VAL A 528 -5.43 -9.35 24.69
C VAL A 528 -6.77 -8.80 24.19
N VAL A 529 -6.75 -7.91 23.19
CA VAL A 529 -7.97 -7.32 22.62
C VAL A 529 -8.58 -8.21 21.53
N SER A 530 -7.73 -8.89 20.76
CA SER A 530 -8.11 -9.77 19.66
C SER A 530 -7.54 -11.19 19.88
N PRO A 531 -8.13 -12.03 20.74
CA PRO A 531 -7.58 -13.36 21.07
C PRO A 531 -7.29 -14.23 19.84
N SER A 532 -8.13 -14.14 18.81
CA SER A 532 -7.98 -14.87 17.54
C SER A 532 -6.75 -14.45 16.73
N GLU A 533 -6.42 -13.15 16.70
CA GLU A 533 -5.22 -12.64 16.01
C GLU A 533 -3.95 -13.06 16.74
N TRP A 534 -3.97 -12.98 18.08
CA TRP A 534 -2.90 -13.47 18.94
C TRP A 534 -2.68 -14.97 18.77
N GLU A 535 -3.75 -15.76 18.81
CA GLU A 535 -3.68 -17.21 18.62
C GLU A 535 -3.16 -17.58 17.24
N ARG A 536 -3.63 -16.92 16.18
CA ARG A 536 -3.15 -17.13 14.81
C ARG A 536 -1.65 -16.89 14.71
N TRP A 537 -1.18 -15.74 15.18
CA TRP A 537 0.24 -15.41 15.16
C TRP A 537 1.08 -16.46 15.93
N ILE A 538 0.62 -16.90 17.10
CA ILE A 538 1.35 -17.91 17.89
C ILE A 538 1.34 -19.28 17.19
N ARG A 539 0.24 -19.68 16.55
CA ARG A 539 0.18 -20.94 15.79
C ARG A 539 1.12 -20.92 14.58
N ASP A 540 1.24 -19.78 13.91
CA ASP A 540 2.18 -19.65 12.80
C ASP A 540 3.64 -19.65 13.29
N GLN A 541 3.90 -19.04 14.45
CA GLN A 541 5.18 -19.18 15.14
C GLN A 541 5.49 -20.65 15.50
N GLN A 542 4.52 -21.40 16.02
CA GLN A 542 4.68 -22.82 16.36
C GLN A 542 5.05 -23.66 15.14
N LYS A 543 4.33 -23.51 14.02
CA LYS A 543 4.63 -24.23 12.76
C LYS A 543 6.05 -23.98 12.30
N SER A 544 6.50 -22.73 12.34
CA SER A 544 7.84 -22.35 11.88
C SER A 544 8.98 -22.93 12.73
N GLU A 545 8.73 -23.19 14.02
CA GLU A 545 9.68 -23.75 14.97
C GLU A 545 9.53 -25.28 15.12
N GLY A 546 8.69 -25.91 14.29
CA GLY A 546 8.43 -27.36 14.37
C GLY A 546 7.66 -27.79 15.63
N VAL A 547 6.90 -26.88 16.23
CA VAL A 547 6.04 -27.13 17.40
C VAL A 547 4.61 -27.43 16.93
N THR A 548 3.96 -28.44 17.51
CA THR A 548 2.58 -28.78 17.17
C THR A 548 1.64 -27.62 17.51
N PRO A 549 0.83 -27.12 16.54
CA PRO A 549 -0.06 -25.99 16.80
C PRO A 549 -1.05 -26.27 17.94
N GLY A 550 -1.14 -25.35 18.90
CA GLY A 550 -2.00 -25.49 20.08
C GLY A 550 -1.33 -26.15 21.30
N GLU A 551 -0.05 -26.53 21.20
CA GLU A 551 0.74 -26.84 22.40
C GLU A 551 0.89 -25.59 23.29
N ASP A 552 0.95 -25.78 24.61
CA ASP A 552 1.25 -24.69 25.54
C ASP A 552 2.67 -24.19 25.27
N VAL A 553 2.85 -22.87 25.16
CA VAL A 553 4.14 -22.23 24.88
C VAL A 553 4.28 -20.91 25.62
N TYR A 554 5.52 -20.49 25.81
CA TYR A 554 5.84 -19.14 26.27
C TYR A 554 6.78 -18.44 25.30
N ILE A 555 6.65 -17.11 25.20
CA ILE A 555 7.49 -16.26 24.36
C ILE A 555 7.90 -15.04 25.17
N ILE A 556 9.20 -14.78 25.25
CA ILE A 556 9.79 -13.67 25.98
C ILE A 556 10.31 -12.67 24.96
N LEU A 557 9.82 -11.43 25.01
CA LEU A 557 10.31 -10.34 24.18
C LEU A 557 11.38 -9.52 24.91
N ARG A 558 12.29 -8.94 24.13
CA ARG A 558 13.25 -7.92 24.58
C ARG A 558 12.56 -6.55 24.66
N LEU A 559 13.26 -5.55 25.21
CA LEU A 559 12.78 -4.17 25.24
C LEU A 559 12.64 -3.57 23.83
N ASP A 560 13.43 -4.01 22.86
CA ASP A 560 13.34 -3.60 21.45
C ASP A 560 12.17 -4.29 20.70
N GLY A 561 11.39 -5.13 21.38
CA GLY A 561 10.25 -5.87 20.83
C GLY A 561 10.60 -7.16 20.11
N ARG A 562 11.89 -7.54 19.97
CA ARG A 562 12.28 -8.80 19.32
C ARG A 562 12.13 -10.00 20.25
N VAL A 563 11.85 -11.17 19.70
CA VAL A 563 11.82 -12.43 20.46
C VAL A 563 13.20 -12.73 21.03
N ARG A 564 13.29 -12.84 22.37
CA ARG A 564 14.50 -13.25 23.08
C ARG A 564 14.61 -14.76 23.15
N ARG A 565 13.51 -15.40 23.52
CA ARG A 565 13.41 -16.84 23.82
C ARG A 565 11.96 -17.26 23.71
N SER A 566 11.74 -18.46 23.20
CA SER A 566 10.47 -19.17 23.26
C SER A 566 10.72 -20.59 23.77
N GLY A 567 9.68 -21.25 24.26
CA GLY A 567 9.77 -22.64 24.70
C GLY A 567 8.42 -23.30 24.88
N LYS A 568 8.40 -24.63 24.90
CA LYS A 568 7.22 -25.44 25.21
C LYS A 568 6.87 -25.34 26.69
N GLY A 569 5.58 -25.41 27.01
CA GLY A 569 5.03 -25.28 28.35
C GLY A 569 5.01 -23.83 28.87
N MET A 570 5.05 -23.71 30.19
CA MET A 570 5.09 -22.42 30.90
C MET A 570 6.51 -22.13 31.40
N PRO A 571 6.91 -20.86 31.53
CA PRO A 571 8.29 -20.53 31.86
C PRO A 571 8.63 -20.81 33.33
N ASP A 572 9.89 -21.12 33.60
CA ASP A 572 10.45 -21.10 34.95
C ASP A 572 10.74 -19.65 35.37
N TRP A 573 9.93 -19.14 36.30
CA TRP A 573 10.05 -17.76 36.79
C TRP A 573 11.36 -17.47 37.55
N GLN A 574 11.94 -18.47 38.22
CA GLN A 574 13.23 -18.31 38.89
C GLN A 574 14.36 -18.17 37.86
N GLN A 575 14.27 -18.90 36.75
CA GLN A 575 15.20 -18.77 35.64
C GLN A 575 15.07 -17.39 34.95
N ILE A 576 13.85 -16.93 34.67
CA ILE A 576 13.60 -15.60 34.07
C ILE A 576 14.21 -14.47 34.91
N VAL A 577 14.06 -14.53 36.23
CA VAL A 577 14.62 -13.54 37.15
C VAL A 577 16.15 -13.47 37.08
N LYS A 578 16.82 -14.62 36.90
CA LYS A 578 18.28 -14.68 36.76
C LYS A 578 18.75 -14.18 35.39
N GLU A 579 17.98 -14.46 34.33
CA GLU A 579 18.38 -14.17 32.95
C GLU A 579 18.13 -12.72 32.51
N LEU A 580 17.08 -12.08 33.03
CA LEU A 580 16.72 -10.73 32.63
C LEU A 580 17.43 -9.68 33.50
N PRO A 581 18.20 -8.74 32.92
CA PRO A 581 18.82 -7.69 33.70
C PRO A 581 17.77 -6.66 34.19
N PRO A 582 17.91 -6.10 35.40
CA PRO A 582 17.09 -4.98 35.87
C PRO A 582 17.11 -3.80 34.88
N ILE A 583 16.00 -3.07 34.76
CA ILE A 583 15.93 -1.90 33.86
C ILE A 583 16.96 -0.83 34.24
N GLU A 584 17.17 -0.61 35.54
CA GLU A 584 18.13 0.37 36.08
C GLU A 584 19.56 0.11 35.63
N ALA A 585 19.95 -1.16 35.47
CA ALA A 585 21.29 -1.55 35.03
C ALA A 585 21.54 -1.30 33.53
N LEU A 586 20.49 -1.06 32.74
CA LEU A 586 20.59 -0.72 31.32
C LEU A 586 20.67 0.80 31.10
N LEU A 587 20.04 1.59 31.97
CA LEU A 587 20.10 3.05 31.94
C LEU A 587 21.52 3.57 32.24
N SER A 588 22.23 2.97 33.20
CA SER A 588 23.59 3.42 33.57
C SER A 588 24.68 3.13 32.53
N LYS A 589 24.39 2.34 31.49
CA LYS A 589 25.29 2.10 30.34
C LYS A 589 25.08 3.06 29.17
N LEU A 590 23.96 3.78 29.12
CA LEU A 590 23.66 4.79 28.09
C LEU A 590 24.03 6.20 28.55
N GLU A 591 24.20 6.41 29.86
CA GLU A 591 24.65 7.67 30.48
C GLU A 591 26.19 7.75 30.68
N ARG A 592 26.91 6.67 30.36
CA ARG A 592 28.38 6.64 30.21
C ARG A 592 28.72 6.52 28.74
#